data_AF-A0A9J6FV09-F1
#
_entry.id   AF-A0A9J6FV09-F1
#
_cell.length_a   1.000
_cell.length_b   1.000
_cell.length_c   1.000
_cell.angle_alpha   90.00
_cell.angle_beta   90.00
_cell.angle_gamma   90.00
#
_symmetry.space_group_name_H-M   'P 1'
#
loop_
_entity.id
_entity.type
_entity.pdbx_description
1 polymer ?
#
loop_
_entity_poly.entity_id
_entity_poly.type
_entity_poly.pdbx_seq_one_letter_code
_entity_poly.pdbx_strand_id
1 'polypeptide(L)'
;MTKKIEEFIARGLQPYNVVEEPSFIDMIRCAIPEYVVPSRKTFSRTVVPNMYETKKNELKERVRNVFGNGGAECVTLTTDGWTSRVADSYVCVMAHMMERDFRQPAYAHVCKPMPQDHTGENIAQFLRDVIDDCGLPNHIPIFVVLTTAGTLFQRSPSPTGRDFSALPTPSSSA
;
A
#
# COMPACT_ATOMS: atom_id res chain seq x y z
N MET A 1 24.82 -2.85 9.77
CA MET A 1 23.94 -3.72 10.59
C MET A 1 22.54 -3.12 10.77
N THR A 2 22.37 -1.85 11.16
CA THR A 2 21.03 -1.23 11.39
C THR A 2 20.03 -1.43 10.24
N LYS A 3 20.46 -1.25 8.98
CA LYS A 3 19.63 -1.49 7.78
C LYS A 3 19.14 -2.95 7.63
N LYS A 4 19.86 -3.92 8.18
CA LYS A 4 19.42 -5.32 8.16
C LYS A 4 18.43 -5.62 9.28
N ILE A 5 18.58 -4.95 10.42
CA ILE A 5 17.63 -5.04 11.52
C ILE A 5 16.30 -4.37 11.15
N GLU A 6 16.31 -3.21 10.49
CA GLU A 6 15.06 -2.59 9.99
C GLU A 6 14.36 -3.48 8.95
N GLU A 7 15.11 -4.12 8.04
CA GLU A 7 14.56 -5.09 7.07
C GLU A 7 13.97 -6.32 7.77
N PHE A 8 14.65 -6.84 8.79
CA PHE A 8 14.15 -7.94 9.63
C PHE A 8 12.83 -7.56 10.31
N ILE A 9 12.76 -6.37 10.90
CA ILE A 9 11.54 -5.85 11.53
C ILE A 9 10.41 -5.74 10.51
N ALA A 10 10.66 -5.06 9.39
CA ALA A 10 9.64 -4.74 8.41
C ALA A 10 9.13 -5.97 7.66
N ARG A 11 10.04 -6.84 7.19
CA ARG A 11 9.68 -8.04 6.42
C ARG A 11 9.12 -9.15 7.31
N GLY A 12 9.62 -9.24 8.55
CA GLY A 12 9.18 -10.24 9.52
C GLY A 12 7.97 -9.81 10.34
N LEU A 13 7.43 -8.61 10.10
CA LEU A 13 6.34 -8.00 10.89
C LEU A 13 6.62 -8.05 12.41
N GLN A 14 7.89 -7.89 12.78
CA GLN A 14 8.31 -8.03 14.18
C GLN A 14 7.92 -6.78 14.97
N PRO A 15 7.54 -6.93 16.25
CA PRO A 15 7.34 -5.78 17.10
C PRO A 15 8.68 -5.09 17.37
N TYR A 16 8.67 -3.77 17.50
CA TYR A 16 9.92 -3.00 17.66
C TYR A 16 10.73 -3.38 18.91
N ASN A 17 10.10 -3.93 19.95
CA ASN A 17 10.78 -4.34 21.19
C ASN A 17 11.74 -5.53 20.98
N VAL A 18 11.67 -6.24 19.86
CA VAL A 18 12.59 -7.35 19.54
C VAL A 18 14.06 -6.94 19.63
N VAL A 19 14.38 -5.67 19.32
CA VAL A 19 15.75 -5.15 19.35
C VAL A 19 16.29 -4.91 20.76
N GLU A 20 15.41 -4.94 21.77
CA GLU A 20 15.74 -4.79 23.19
C GLU A 20 15.70 -6.13 23.94
N GLU A 21 15.32 -7.22 23.27
CA GLU A 21 15.31 -8.57 23.86
C GLU A 21 16.75 -9.05 24.16
N PRO A 22 17.05 -9.57 25.37
CA PRO A 22 18.39 -10.01 25.74
C PRO A 22 18.99 -11.02 24.75
N SER A 23 18.21 -12.04 24.37
CA SER A 23 18.66 -13.07 23.41
C SER A 23 18.97 -12.50 22.03
N PHE A 24 18.23 -11.48 21.58
CA PHE A 24 18.50 -10.80 20.32
C PHE A 24 19.81 -10.00 20.41
N ILE A 25 19.98 -9.24 21.49
CA ILE A 25 21.20 -8.45 21.73
C ILE A 25 22.42 -9.37 21.79
N ASP A 26 22.34 -10.49 22.51
CA ASP A 26 23.43 -11.44 22.65
C ASP A 26 23.78 -12.11 21.32
N MET A 27 22.76 -12.45 20.51
CA MET A 27 22.97 -12.92 19.14
C MET A 27 23.73 -11.91 18.28
N ILE A 28 23.33 -10.62 18.33
CA ILE A 28 24.01 -9.57 17.55
C ILE A 28 25.43 -9.31 18.07
N ARG A 29 25.66 -9.35 19.40
CA ARG A 29 26.99 -9.23 20.00
C ARG A 29 27.91 -10.39 19.62
N CYS A 30 27.38 -11.60 19.54
CA CYS A 30 28.14 -12.77 19.08
C CYS A 30 28.57 -12.62 17.62
N ALA A 31 27.66 -12.11 16.76
CA ALA A 31 27.93 -11.92 15.34
C ALA A 31 28.84 -10.71 15.06
N ILE A 32 28.62 -9.58 15.72
CA ILE A 32 29.39 -8.33 15.57
C ILE A 32 29.52 -7.64 16.94
N PRO A 33 30.58 -7.96 17.71
CA PRO A 33 30.75 -7.48 19.09
C PRO A 33 30.77 -5.95 19.24
N GLU A 34 31.31 -5.24 18.24
CA GLU A 34 31.44 -3.77 18.28
C GLU A 34 30.14 -3.02 17.97
N TYR A 35 29.13 -3.70 17.42
CA TYR A 35 27.88 -3.05 17.03
C TYR A 35 26.92 -2.91 18.21
N VAL A 36 26.60 -1.66 18.55
CA VAL A 36 25.57 -1.34 19.54
C VAL A 36 24.21 -1.28 18.86
N VAL A 37 23.29 -2.15 19.29
CA VAL A 37 21.91 -2.17 18.79
C VAL A 37 21.19 -0.88 19.19
N PRO A 38 20.64 -0.10 18.25
CA PRO A 38 19.84 1.08 18.58
C PRO A 38 18.58 0.71 19.36
N SER A 39 18.10 1.64 20.19
CA SER A 39 16.90 1.41 21.00
C SER A 39 15.66 1.17 20.15
N ARG A 40 14.65 0.55 20.76
CA ARG A 40 13.30 0.42 20.18
C ARG A 40 12.74 1.77 19.72
N LYS A 41 12.97 2.83 20.51
CA LYS A 41 12.52 4.19 20.17
C LYS A 41 13.20 4.72 18.91
N THR A 42 14.50 4.44 18.75
CA THR A 42 15.25 4.82 17.55
C THR A 42 14.69 4.10 16.32
N PHE A 43 14.38 2.81 16.44
CA PHE A 43 13.76 2.06 15.35
C PHE A 43 12.39 2.58 14.98
N SER A 44 11.50 2.80 15.96
CA SER A 44 10.12 3.19 15.69
C SER A 44 9.93 4.65 15.27
N ARG A 45 10.80 5.57 15.70
CA ARG A 45 10.64 7.02 15.45
C ARG A 45 11.53 7.56 14.33
N THR A 46 12.55 6.83 13.93
CA THR A 46 13.54 7.34 12.97
C THR A 46 13.86 6.32 11.89
N VAL A 47 14.40 5.16 12.27
CA VAL A 47 14.96 4.20 11.30
C VAL A 47 13.86 3.67 10.36
N VAL A 48 12.81 3.05 10.92
CA VAL A 48 11.72 2.48 10.11
C VAL A 48 10.91 3.55 9.36
N PRO A 49 10.56 4.71 9.97
CA PRO A 49 9.95 5.81 9.22
C PRO A 49 10.80 6.31 8.03
N ASN A 50 12.11 6.48 8.20
CA ASN A 50 12.98 6.91 7.10
C ASN A 50 13.08 5.85 6.00
N MET A 51 13.13 4.57 6.37
CA MET A 51 13.07 3.46 5.42
C MET A 51 11.74 3.48 4.64
N TYR A 52 10.61 3.71 5.32
CA TYR A 52 9.30 3.82 4.68
C TYR A 52 9.28 4.96 3.65
N GLU A 53 9.73 6.17 4.01
CA GLU A 53 9.79 7.30 3.07
C GLU A 53 10.71 7.02 1.88
N THR A 54 11.84 6.36 2.11
CA THR A 54 12.74 5.93 1.03
C THR A 54 12.02 4.98 0.07
N LYS A 55 11.31 3.97 0.59
CA LYS A 55 10.55 3.01 -0.23
C LYS A 55 9.36 3.65 -0.92
N LYS A 56 8.68 4.62 -0.29
CA LYS A 56 7.62 5.42 -0.91
C LYS A 56 8.15 6.22 -2.10
N ASN A 57 9.33 6.82 -1.98
CA ASN A 57 9.95 7.57 -3.07
C ASN A 57 10.42 6.65 -4.22
N GLU A 58 11.04 5.51 -3.93
CA GLU A 58 11.39 4.49 -4.94
C GLU A 58 10.14 4.04 -5.72
N LEU A 59 9.02 3.83 -5.02
CA LEU A 59 7.74 3.50 -5.63
C LEU A 59 7.23 4.61 -6.56
N LYS A 60 7.25 5.88 -6.12
CA LYS A 60 6.86 7.04 -6.93
C LYS A 60 7.70 7.16 -8.19
N GLU A 61 9.01 6.94 -8.09
CA GLU A 61 9.91 6.94 -9.25
C GLU A 61 9.58 5.81 -10.21
N ARG A 62 9.31 4.60 -9.70
CA ARG A 62 8.87 3.47 -10.53
C ARG A 62 7.57 3.79 -11.26
N VAL A 63 6.57 4.32 -10.55
CA VAL A 63 5.30 4.78 -11.14
C VAL A 63 5.57 5.77 -12.28
N ARG A 64 6.39 6.80 -12.03
CA ARG A 64 6.75 7.80 -13.04
C ARG A 64 7.42 7.18 -14.26
N ASN A 65 8.32 6.22 -14.07
CA ASN A 65 9.04 5.55 -15.16
C ASN A 65 8.11 4.66 -16.00
N VAL A 66 7.20 3.92 -15.35
CA VAL A 66 6.23 3.08 -16.02
C VAL A 66 5.34 3.92 -16.93
N PHE A 67 4.82 5.05 -16.45
CA PHE A 67 3.95 5.91 -17.24
C PHE A 67 4.69 6.81 -18.24
N GLY A 68 5.84 7.36 -17.86
CA GLY A 68 6.65 8.24 -18.71
C GLY A 68 7.20 7.55 -19.96
N ASN A 69 7.43 6.25 -19.89
CA ASN A 69 7.91 5.45 -21.02
C ASN A 69 6.78 4.82 -21.85
N GLY A 70 5.51 5.17 -21.59
CA GLY A 70 4.35 4.53 -22.22
C GLY A 70 4.22 3.04 -21.87
N GLY A 71 4.76 2.63 -20.72
CA GLY A 71 4.81 1.25 -20.26
C GLY A 71 3.50 0.74 -19.67
N ALA A 72 2.59 1.61 -19.25
CA ALA A 72 1.25 1.24 -18.79
C ALA A 72 0.19 2.21 -19.32
N GLU A 73 -0.97 1.67 -19.68
CA GLU A 73 -2.11 2.42 -20.26
C GLU A 73 -3.23 2.67 -19.23
N CYS A 74 -3.24 1.93 -18.13
CA CYS A 74 -4.23 2.07 -17.06
C CYS A 74 -3.67 1.65 -15.69
N VAL A 75 -4.35 2.10 -14.64
CA VAL A 75 -4.16 1.65 -13.25
C VAL A 75 -5.43 0.94 -12.82
N THR A 76 -5.31 -0.22 -12.18
CA THR A 76 -6.42 -0.85 -11.46
C THR A 76 -6.18 -0.73 -9.97
N LEU A 77 -7.09 -0.11 -9.22
CA LEU A 77 -7.07 -0.07 -7.76
C LEU A 77 -7.96 -1.19 -7.22
N THR A 78 -7.45 -1.98 -6.28
CA THR A 78 -8.25 -2.89 -5.45
C THR A 78 -8.25 -2.41 -4.02
N THR A 79 -9.42 -2.36 -3.37
CA THR A 79 -9.52 -1.95 -1.97
C THR A 79 -9.98 -3.08 -1.06
N ASP A 80 -9.34 -3.23 0.08
CA ASP A 80 -9.78 -4.11 1.16
C ASP A 80 -10.01 -3.28 2.43
N GLY A 81 -11.19 -3.39 3.02
CA GLY A 81 -11.59 -2.60 4.18
C GLY A 81 -12.00 -3.51 5.33
N TRP A 82 -11.52 -3.22 6.53
CA TRP A 82 -11.87 -3.99 7.73
C TRP A 82 -11.98 -3.12 8.97
N THR A 83 -12.74 -3.62 9.94
CA THR A 83 -12.82 -3.06 11.29
C THR A 83 -11.99 -3.94 12.22
N SER A 84 -11.08 -3.33 12.96
CA SER A 84 -10.28 -3.99 13.98
C SER A 84 -11.14 -4.46 15.16
N ARG A 85 -10.54 -5.29 16.03
CA ARG A 85 -11.19 -5.75 17.27
C ARG A 85 -11.53 -4.63 18.25
N VAL A 86 -10.86 -3.47 18.13
CA VAL A 86 -11.11 -2.27 18.97
C VAL A 86 -11.99 -1.24 18.26
N ALA A 87 -12.72 -1.67 17.22
CA ALA A 87 -13.63 -0.85 16.42
C ALA A 87 -12.98 0.23 15.53
N ASP A 88 -11.65 0.28 15.44
CA ASP A 88 -10.98 1.14 14.45
C ASP A 88 -11.14 0.60 13.04
N SER A 89 -11.53 1.44 12.09
CA SER A 89 -11.67 1.08 10.69
C SER A 89 -10.39 1.36 9.89
N TYR A 90 -10.06 0.47 8.97
CA TYR A 90 -8.91 0.53 8.08
C TYR A 90 -9.32 0.25 6.65
N VAL A 91 -8.68 0.93 5.71
CA VAL A 91 -8.75 0.63 4.28
C VAL A 91 -7.35 0.47 3.72
N CYS A 92 -7.13 -0.65 3.07
CA CYS A 92 -5.98 -0.94 2.23
C CYS A 92 -6.35 -0.73 0.77
N VAL A 93 -5.47 -0.09 0.01
CA VAL A 93 -5.57 0.10 -1.44
C VAL A 93 -4.32 -0.50 -2.06
N MET A 94 -4.52 -1.39 -3.04
CA MET A 94 -3.47 -1.87 -3.92
C MET A 94 -3.69 -1.31 -5.32
N ALA A 95 -2.73 -0.54 -5.82
CA ALA A 95 -2.68 -0.14 -7.22
C ALA A 95 -1.90 -1.18 -8.01
N HIS A 96 -2.51 -1.71 -9.06
CA HIS A 96 -1.95 -2.65 -10.02
C HIS A 96 -1.72 -1.91 -11.33
N MET A 97 -0.47 -1.82 -11.76
CA MET A 97 -0.10 -1.26 -13.06
C MET A 97 0.41 -2.38 -13.94
N MET A 98 -0.21 -2.60 -15.10
CA MET A 98 0.30 -3.57 -16.07
C MET A 98 1.37 -2.93 -16.95
N GLU A 99 2.61 -3.39 -16.79
CA GLU A 99 3.69 -3.06 -17.71
C GLU A 99 3.48 -3.78 -19.06
N ARG A 100 3.86 -3.15 -20.18
CA ARG A 100 3.61 -3.60 -21.57
C ARG A 100 4.06 -5.04 -21.86
N ASP A 101 5.07 -5.52 -21.14
CA ASP A 101 5.63 -6.86 -21.30
C ASP A 101 5.09 -7.89 -20.29
N PHE A 102 4.08 -7.53 -19.49
CA PHE A 102 3.54 -8.36 -18.38
C PHE A 102 4.61 -8.81 -17.36
N ARG A 103 5.78 -8.16 -17.34
CA ARG A 103 6.96 -8.64 -16.61
C ARG A 103 6.85 -8.50 -15.09
N GLN A 104 6.06 -7.55 -14.61
CA GLN A 104 5.62 -7.49 -13.21
C GLN A 104 4.55 -6.42 -13.10
N PRO A 105 3.45 -6.65 -12.39
CA PRO A 105 2.60 -5.55 -12.00
C PRO A 105 3.40 -4.69 -11.01
N ALA A 106 3.55 -3.40 -11.29
CA ALA A 106 4.05 -2.51 -10.25
C ALA A 106 2.90 -2.36 -9.23
N TYR A 107 3.20 -2.62 -7.96
CA TYR A 107 2.22 -2.55 -6.87
C TYR A 107 2.49 -1.35 -5.99
N ALA A 108 1.49 -0.49 -5.78
CA ALA A 108 1.49 0.46 -4.67
C ALA A 108 0.51 -0.04 -3.62
N HIS A 109 0.97 -0.35 -2.41
CA HIS A 109 0.10 -0.73 -1.30
C HIS A 109 0.10 0.38 -0.25
N VAL A 110 -1.09 0.88 0.05
CA VAL A 110 -1.29 1.85 1.13
C VAL A 110 -2.36 1.30 2.03
N CYS A 111 -2.09 1.25 3.34
CA CYS A 111 -3.08 0.92 4.33
C CYS A 111 -3.14 1.99 5.39
N LYS A 112 -4.34 2.54 5.61
CA LYS A 112 -4.53 3.66 6.53
C LYS A 112 -5.83 3.51 7.31
N PRO A 113 -5.86 4.04 8.55
CA PRO A 113 -7.12 4.22 9.26
C PRO A 113 -8.09 5.07 8.43
N MET A 114 -9.37 4.70 8.44
CA MET A 114 -10.47 5.49 7.89
C MET A 114 -11.53 5.69 8.98
N PRO A 115 -11.30 6.60 9.94
CA PRO A 115 -12.20 6.78 11.08
C PRO A 115 -13.57 7.37 10.69
N GLN A 116 -13.69 7.92 9.48
CA GLN A 116 -14.94 8.43 8.94
C GLN A 116 -15.89 7.31 8.54
N ASP A 117 -17.18 7.64 8.45
CA ASP A 117 -18.18 6.72 7.91
C ASP A 117 -17.82 6.30 6.48
N HIS A 118 -18.05 5.04 6.13
CA HIS A 118 -17.76 4.47 4.82
C HIS A 118 -18.79 4.86 3.74
N THR A 119 -19.11 6.16 3.66
CA THR A 119 -19.94 6.71 2.59
C THR A 119 -19.16 6.76 1.28
N GLY A 120 -19.88 6.81 0.15
CA GLY A 120 -19.26 6.92 -1.16
C GLY A 120 -18.36 8.16 -1.29
N GLU A 121 -18.77 9.29 -0.72
CA GLU A 121 -18.00 10.53 -0.72
C GLU A 121 -16.68 10.40 0.05
N ASN A 122 -16.71 9.80 1.24
CA ASN A 122 -15.53 9.63 2.08
C ASN A 122 -14.55 8.63 1.47
N ILE A 123 -15.04 7.52 0.91
CA ILE A 123 -14.22 6.54 0.20
C ILE A 123 -13.57 7.19 -1.03
N ALA A 124 -14.34 7.97 -1.80
CA ALA A 124 -13.81 8.66 -2.96
C ALA A 124 -12.72 9.67 -2.58
N GLN A 125 -12.87 10.38 -1.46
CA GLN A 125 -11.82 11.27 -0.96
C GLN A 125 -10.59 10.50 -0.51
N PHE A 126 -10.77 9.43 0.25
CA PHE A 126 -9.68 8.55 0.68
C PHE A 126 -8.88 8.01 -0.52
N LEU A 127 -9.56 7.59 -1.58
CA LEU A 127 -8.90 7.12 -2.81
C LEU A 127 -8.14 8.22 -3.52
N ARG A 128 -8.66 9.45 -3.59
CA ARG A 128 -7.93 10.61 -4.14
C ARG A 128 -6.64 10.86 -3.36
N ASP A 129 -6.73 10.86 -2.03
CA ASP A 129 -5.56 11.08 -1.18
C ASP A 129 -4.50 9.98 -1.39
N VAL A 130 -4.92 8.72 -1.57
CA VAL A 130 -4.02 7.60 -1.88
C VAL A 130 -3.38 7.75 -3.27
N ILE A 131 -4.16 8.16 -4.28
CA ILE A 131 -3.66 8.40 -5.65
C ILE A 131 -2.55 9.46 -5.63
N ASP A 132 -2.80 10.58 -4.97
CA ASP A 132 -1.82 11.66 -4.81
C ASP A 132 -0.60 11.21 -4.01
N ASP A 133 -0.81 10.48 -2.91
CA ASP A 133 0.27 9.96 -2.07
C ASP A 133 1.17 8.95 -2.80
N CYS A 134 0.61 8.18 -3.72
CA CYS A 134 1.35 7.23 -4.55
C CYS A 134 2.00 7.89 -5.77
N GLY A 135 1.68 9.16 -6.06
CA GLY A 135 2.16 9.86 -7.25
C GLY A 135 1.60 9.29 -8.55
N LEU A 136 0.39 8.72 -8.50
CA LEU A 136 -0.27 8.17 -9.68
C LEU A 136 -0.76 9.32 -10.59
N PRO A 137 -0.61 9.21 -11.92
CA PRO A 137 -0.96 10.28 -12.84
C PRO A 137 -2.48 10.44 -13.01
N ASN A 138 -2.97 11.67 -12.84
CA ASN A 138 -4.40 12.01 -12.96
C ASN A 138 -4.96 11.99 -14.40
N HIS A 139 -4.11 11.88 -15.42
CA HIS A 139 -4.52 11.85 -16.83
C HIS A 139 -4.74 10.44 -17.38
N ILE A 140 -4.44 9.41 -16.58
CA ILE A 140 -4.52 8.02 -16.99
C ILE A 140 -5.82 7.40 -16.46
N PRO A 141 -6.51 6.56 -17.24
CA PRO A 141 -7.67 5.83 -16.75
C PRO A 141 -7.33 5.01 -15.49
N ILE A 142 -8.01 5.33 -14.39
CA ILE A 142 -7.96 4.57 -13.13
C ILE A 142 -9.26 3.78 -13.01
N PHE A 143 -9.15 2.47 -13.03
CA PHE A 143 -10.25 1.55 -12.76
C PHE A 143 -10.22 1.19 -11.28
N VAL A 144 -11.32 1.40 -10.57
CA VAL A 144 -11.41 1.02 -9.15
C VAL A 144 -12.29 -0.22 -9.03
N VAL A 145 -11.71 -1.28 -8.49
CA VAL A 145 -12.39 -2.52 -8.13
C VAL A 145 -12.49 -2.57 -6.62
N LEU A 146 -13.67 -2.28 -6.09
CA LEU A 146 -13.93 -2.35 -4.65
C LEU A 146 -14.20 -3.81 -4.29
N THR A 147 -13.28 -4.44 -3.54
CA THR A 147 -13.44 -5.83 -3.07
C THR A 147 -13.87 -5.84 -1.61
N THR A 148 -14.93 -5.12 -1.27
CA THR A 148 -15.64 -5.39 -0.01
C THR A 148 -16.69 -6.48 -0.31
N ALA A 149 -16.66 -7.57 0.45
CA ALA A 149 -17.76 -8.54 0.47
C ALA A 149 -18.98 -7.83 1.12
N GLY A 150 -19.69 -7.03 0.33
CA GLY A 150 -20.72 -6.14 0.81
C GLY A 150 -20.63 -4.78 0.10
N THR A 151 -21.21 -4.74 -1.09
CA THR A 151 -21.89 -3.59 -1.69
C THR A 151 -21.13 -2.25 -1.67
N LEU A 152 -20.51 -1.88 -2.80
CA LEU A 152 -20.52 -0.52 -3.38
C LEU A 152 -19.76 -0.58 -4.71
N PHE A 153 -20.46 -0.79 -5.82
CA PHE A 153 -19.92 -0.47 -7.15
C PHE A 153 -20.33 0.97 -7.47
N GLN A 154 -19.43 1.94 -7.32
CA GLN A 154 -19.60 3.25 -7.97
C GLN A 154 -18.65 3.35 -9.16
N ARG A 155 -19.25 3.33 -10.36
CA ARG A 155 -18.57 3.61 -11.63
C ARG A 155 -18.16 5.09 -11.66
N SER A 156 -16.88 5.39 -11.83
CA SER A 156 -16.46 6.72 -12.30
C SER A 156 -16.87 6.86 -13.77
N PRO A 157 -17.48 7.99 -14.22
CA PRO A 157 -17.73 8.21 -15.64
C PRO A 157 -16.42 8.28 -16.40
N SER A 158 -16.27 7.49 -17.47
CA SER A 158 -15.16 7.66 -18.40
C SER A 158 -15.28 9.02 -19.11
N PRO A 159 -14.19 9.77 -19.36
CA PRO A 159 -14.24 10.97 -20.19
C PRO A 159 -14.56 10.68 -21.67
N THR A 160 -14.64 9.40 -22.07
CA THR A 160 -14.66 8.97 -23.48
C THR A 160 -16.00 8.43 -23.96
N GLY A 161 -17.10 8.57 -23.21
CA GLY A 161 -18.46 8.33 -23.70
C GLY A 161 -18.76 6.92 -24.24
N ARG A 162 -18.01 5.88 -23.86
CA ARG A 162 -18.33 4.49 -24.24
C ARG A 162 -19.15 3.83 -23.15
N ASP A 163 -20.36 3.41 -23.51
CA ASP A 163 -21.28 2.67 -22.65
C ASP A 163 -20.83 1.19 -22.50
N PHE A 164 -20.67 0.74 -21.26
CA PHE A 164 -20.36 -0.65 -20.90
C PHE A 164 -21.54 -1.28 -20.13
N SER A 165 -22.77 -0.94 -20.46
CA SER A 165 -24.01 -1.52 -19.92
C SER A 165 -24.21 -3.02 -20.21
N ALA A 166 -23.32 -3.67 -20.99
CA ALA A 166 -23.53 -5.03 -21.51
C ALA A 166 -22.74 -6.16 -20.82
N LEU A 167 -22.21 -5.98 -19.59
CA LEU A 167 -21.54 -7.09 -18.89
C LEU A 167 -22.44 -7.76 -17.83
N PRO A 168 -22.59 -9.09 -17.84
CA PRO A 168 -23.50 -9.82 -16.95
C PRO A 168 -23.02 -9.77 -15.49
N THR A 169 -23.96 -9.55 -14.58
CA THR A 169 -23.76 -9.65 -13.13
C THR A 169 -23.56 -11.13 -12.72
N PRO A 170 -22.57 -11.47 -11.87
CA PRO A 170 -22.46 -12.83 -11.33
C PRO A 170 -23.63 -13.11 -10.37
N SER A 171 -24.25 -14.27 -10.51
CA SER A 171 -25.27 -14.78 -9.59
C SER A 171 -24.63 -15.06 -8.22
N SER A 172 -25.23 -14.54 -7.15
CA SER A 172 -24.86 -14.90 -5.78
C SER A 172 -25.20 -16.36 -5.50
N SER A 173 -24.21 -17.16 -5.09
CA SER A 173 -24.45 -18.43 -4.40
C SER A 173 -23.49 -18.57 -3.24
N ALA A 174 -24.07 -18.56 -2.03
CA ALA A 174 -23.62 -18.99 -0.71
C ALA A 174 -22.25 -18.52 -0.19
#